data_AF-A0A3L6QT13-F1
#
_entry.id   AF-A0A3L6QT13-F1
#
_cell.length_a   1.000
_cell.length_b   1.000
_cell.length_c   1.000
_cell.angle_alpha   90.00
_cell.angle_beta   90.00
_cell.angle_gamma   90.00
#
_symmetry.space_group_name_H-M   'P 1'
#
loop_
_entity.id
_entity.type
_entity.pdbx_description
1 polymer ?
#
loop_
_entity_poly.entity_id
_entity_poly.type
_entity_poly.pdbx_seq_one_letter_code
_entity_poly.pdbx_strand_id
1 'polypeptide(L)'
;MKAHTELKNRQFDRIVFNFPHAGFNGPEGNLYVISLHKELVSGFFRNACHLLRRYGEIHVSHKTGYPYNRWDLEHLASKSSLVLTEKVNKEDYPG
;
A
#
# COMPACT_ATOMS: atom_id res chain seq x y z
N MET A 1 -8.08 -10.88 -4.29
CA MET A 1 -7.36 -10.37 -5.49
C MET A 1 -6.41 -11.42 -6.07
N LYS A 2 -5.44 -11.96 -5.31
CA LYS A 2 -4.46 -12.93 -5.86
C LYS A 2 -5.04 -14.22 -6.48
N ALA A 3 -6.21 -14.65 -6.02
CA ALA A 3 -6.89 -15.85 -6.53
C ALA A 3 -7.74 -15.62 -7.79
N HIS A 4 -7.83 -14.37 -8.28
CA HIS A 4 -8.59 -14.07 -9.49
C HIS A 4 -7.96 -14.79 -10.69
N THR A 5 -8.78 -15.43 -11.53
CA THR A 5 -8.32 -16.34 -12.59
C THR A 5 -7.32 -15.70 -13.54
N GLU A 6 -7.51 -14.42 -13.87
CA GLU A 6 -6.60 -13.65 -14.73
C GLU A 6 -5.30 -13.20 -14.05
N LEU A 7 -5.28 -13.12 -12.72
CA LEU A 7 -4.16 -12.59 -11.94
C LEU A 7 -3.29 -13.70 -11.35
N LYS A 8 -3.88 -14.86 -10.99
CA LYS A 8 -3.19 -15.95 -10.29
C LYS A 8 -1.98 -16.52 -11.04
N ASN A 9 -1.97 -16.37 -12.37
CA ASN A 9 -0.91 -16.87 -13.26
C ASN A 9 -0.01 -15.74 -13.79
N ARG A 10 -0.17 -14.51 -13.29
CA ARG A 10 0.62 -13.35 -13.72
C ARG A 10 1.47 -12.83 -12.57
N GLN A 11 2.65 -12.36 -12.92
CA GLN A 11 3.50 -11.58 -12.05
C GLN A 11 3.73 -10.21 -12.68
N PHE A 12 3.85 -9.19 -11.85
CA PHE A 12 3.98 -7.80 -12.26
C PHE A 12 5.35 -7.27 -11.84
N ASP A 13 5.96 -6.48 -12.72
CA ASP A 13 7.18 -5.74 -12.40
C ASP A 13 6.87 -4.53 -11.50
N ARG A 14 5.67 -3.94 -11.64
CA ARG A 14 5.18 -2.83 -10.81
C ARG A 14 3.71 -3.00 -10.45
N ILE A 15 3.39 -2.76 -9.18
CA ILE A 15 2.00 -2.70 -8.69
C ILE A 15 1.82 -1.35 -8.00
N VAL A 16 0.86 -0.56 -8.47
CA VAL A 16 0.63 0.81 -7.98
C VAL A 16 -0.65 0.88 -7.16
N PHE A 17 -0.62 1.56 -6.02
CA PHE A 17 -1.81 1.89 -5.23
C PHE A 17 -1.83 3.37 -4.86
N ASN A 18 -2.65 4.14 -5.57
CA ASN A 18 -2.74 5.58 -5.39
C ASN A 18 -3.75 5.92 -4.31
N PHE A 19 -3.28 6.59 -3.24
CA PHE A 19 -4.11 7.14 -2.15
C PHE A 19 -5.09 6.12 -1.55
N PRO A 20 -4.58 5.02 -0.95
CA PRO A 20 -5.43 4.02 -0.31
C PRO A 20 -6.36 4.63 0.73
N HIS A 21 -7.67 4.33 0.66
CA HIS A 21 -8.66 4.87 1.58
C HIS A 21 -9.75 3.84 1.90
N ALA A 22 -10.06 3.64 3.18
CA ALA A 22 -11.06 2.67 3.64
C ALA A 22 -12.49 3.25 3.69
N GLY A 23 -12.78 4.27 2.86
CA GLY A 23 -14.00 5.08 2.94
C GLY A 23 -14.01 6.11 4.08
N PHE A 24 -15.07 6.92 4.14
CA PHE A 24 -15.19 8.07 5.05
C PHE A 24 -15.99 7.71 6.31
N ASN A 25 -15.34 7.05 7.27
CA ASN A 25 -15.98 6.55 8.49
C ASN A 25 -15.77 7.48 9.70
N GLY A 26 -15.57 8.78 9.45
CA GLY A 26 -15.31 9.81 10.47
C GLY A 26 -14.01 10.57 10.21
N PRO A 27 -13.53 11.35 11.20
CA PRO A 27 -12.29 12.11 11.05
C PRO A 27 -11.07 11.20 10.88
N GLU A 28 -10.20 11.54 9.95
CA GLU A 28 -8.96 10.78 9.61
C GLU A 28 -8.02 10.57 10.81
N GLY A 29 -8.10 11.41 11.84
CA GLY A 29 -7.30 11.30 13.06
C GLY A 29 -7.86 10.31 14.09
N ASN A 30 -9.08 9.79 13.89
CA ASN A 30 -9.70 8.84 14.80
C ASN A 30 -8.95 7.50 14.73
N LEU A 31 -8.61 6.92 15.89
CA LEU A 31 -7.89 5.65 15.98
C LEU A 31 -8.62 4.48 15.28
N TYR A 32 -9.95 4.46 15.32
CA TYR A 32 -10.75 3.47 14.60
C TYR A 32 -10.59 3.61 13.08
N VAL A 33 -10.71 4.84 12.56
CA VAL A 33 -10.54 5.14 11.13
C VAL A 33 -9.11 4.79 10.68
N ILE A 34 -8.10 5.21 11.45
CA ILE A 34 -6.69 4.83 11.20
C ILE A 34 -6.55 3.30 11.15
N SER A 35 -7.20 2.55 12.04
CA SER A 35 -7.15 1.08 12.02
C SER A 35 -7.70 0.51 10.70
N LEU A 36 -8.85 1.02 10.23
CA LEU A 36 -9.44 0.58 8.96
C LEU A 36 -8.50 0.83 7.77
N HIS A 37 -7.83 1.99 7.74
CA HIS A 37 -6.84 2.28 6.70
C HIS A 37 -5.65 1.33 6.76
N LYS A 38 -5.14 1.03 7.96
CA LYS A 38 -4.03 0.09 8.16
C LYS A 38 -4.42 -1.32 7.75
N GLU A 39 -5.66 -1.75 8.01
CA GLU A 39 -6.17 -3.05 7.56
C GLU A 39 -6.25 -3.13 6.04
N LEU A 40 -6.78 -2.09 5.38
CA LEU A 40 -6.82 -2.00 3.92
C LEU A 40 -5.43 -2.15 3.30
N VAL A 41 -4.47 -1.36 3.79
CA VAL A 41 -3.10 -1.35 3.27
C VAL A 41 -2.38 -2.68 3.56
N SER A 42 -2.56 -3.24 4.76
CA SER A 42 -1.99 -4.55 5.11
C SER A 42 -2.55 -5.67 4.23
N GLY A 43 -3.87 -5.64 3.97
CA GLY A 43 -4.52 -6.58 3.07
C GLY A 43 -4.01 -6.45 1.64
N PHE A 44 -3.76 -5.23 1.18
CA PHE A 44 -3.14 -4.97 -0.11
C PHE A 44 -1.72 -5.56 -0.18
N PHE A 45 -0.81 -5.23 0.74
CA PHE A 45 0.56 -5.76 0.73
C PHE A 45 0.60 -7.28 0.75
N ARG A 46 -0.22 -7.92 1.59
CA ARG A 46 -0.32 -9.38 1.66
C ARG A 46 -0.80 -10.00 0.35
N ASN A 47 -1.61 -9.31 -0.45
CA ASN A 47 -2.02 -9.80 -1.76
C ASN A 47 -0.98 -9.50 -2.83
N ALA A 48 -0.48 -8.26 -2.87
CA ALA A 48 0.42 -7.75 -3.90
C ALA A 48 1.77 -8.47 -3.90
N CYS A 49 2.32 -8.82 -2.73
CA CYS A 49 3.61 -9.52 -2.65
C CYS A 49 3.62 -10.87 -3.39
N HIS A 50 2.48 -11.56 -3.47
CA HIS A 50 2.36 -12.84 -4.19
C HIS A 50 2.26 -12.67 -5.71
N LEU A 51 1.92 -11.46 -6.16
CA LEU A 51 1.77 -11.11 -7.57
C LEU A 51 3.01 -10.37 -8.09
N LEU A 52 4.01 -10.13 -7.23
CA LEU A 52 5.20 -9.39 -7.58
C LEU A 52 6.22 -10.34 -8.22
N ARG A 53 6.83 -9.89 -9.32
CA ARG A 53 7.97 -10.60 -9.90
C ARG A 53 9.20 -10.44 -9.00
N ARG A 54 10.22 -11.28 -9.18
CA ARG A 54 11.54 -11.06 -8.57
C ARG A 54 12.04 -9.65 -8.96
N TYR A 55 12.45 -8.86 -7.96
CA TYR A 55 12.84 -7.45 -8.11
C TYR A 55 11.74 -6.49 -8.56
N GLY A 56 10.47 -6.92 -8.56
CA GLY A 56 9.35 -6.02 -8.79
C GLY A 56 9.13 -5.08 -7.61
N GLU A 57 8.37 -4.02 -7.86
CA GLU A 57 8.17 -2.93 -6.90
C GLU A 57 6.69 -2.66 -6.65
N ILE A 58 6.38 -2.26 -5.42
CA ILE A 58 5.06 -1.78 -5.03
C ILE A 58 5.17 -0.29 -4.74
N HIS A 59 4.42 0.51 -5.49
CA HIS A 59 4.44 1.96 -5.38
C HIS A 59 3.14 2.41 -4.70
N VAL A 60 3.25 3.15 -3.60
CA VAL A 60 2.08 3.64 -2.85
C VAL A 60 2.18 5.15 -2.72
N SER A 61 1.24 5.87 -3.32
CA SER A 61 1.11 7.31 -3.11
C SER A 61 0.34 7.58 -1.83
N HIS A 62 0.97 8.25 -0.88
CA HIS A 62 0.40 8.47 0.45
C HIS A 62 0.86 9.82 1.04
N LYS A 63 0.00 10.45 1.85
CA LYS A 63 0.29 11.73 2.50
C LYS A 63 1.26 11.52 3.67
N THR A 64 2.20 12.45 3.86
CA THR A 64 3.28 12.30 4.87
C THR A 64 2.99 12.98 6.21
N GLY A 65 1.98 13.86 6.28
CA GLY A 65 1.62 14.61 7.49
C GLY A 65 0.68 13.85 8.44
N TYR A 66 0.43 14.44 9.61
CA TYR A 66 -0.63 13.96 10.51
C TYR A 66 -2.01 14.11 9.83
N PRO A 67 -2.93 13.15 10.01
CA PRO A 67 -2.81 11.90 10.78
C PRO A 67 -2.24 10.72 9.97
N TYR A 68 -2.00 10.89 8.67
CA TYR A 68 -1.60 9.85 7.74
C TYR A 68 -0.30 9.16 8.14
N ASN A 69 0.68 9.89 8.68
CA ASN A 69 1.92 9.31 9.18
C ASN A 69 1.72 8.21 10.25
N ARG A 70 0.58 8.18 10.96
CA ARG A 70 0.23 7.15 11.95
C ARG A 70 -0.10 5.79 11.35
N TRP A 71 -0.30 5.73 10.04
CA TRP A 71 -0.60 4.47 9.35
C TRP A 71 0.63 3.56 9.32
N ASP A 72 1.83 4.15 9.29
CA ASP A 72 3.11 3.45 9.36
C ASP A 72 3.24 2.37 8.27
N LEU A 73 3.10 2.81 7.01
CA LEU A 73 3.09 1.94 5.81
C LEU A 73 4.33 1.04 5.75
N GLU A 74 5.48 1.54 6.17
CA GLU A 74 6.75 0.81 6.19
C GLU A 74 6.68 -0.40 7.14
N HIS A 75 6.18 -0.20 8.36
CA HIS A 75 5.93 -1.29 9.29
C HIS A 75 4.85 -2.28 8.80
N LEU A 76 3.81 -1.80 8.10
CA LEU A 76 2.79 -2.69 7.51
C LEU A 76 3.36 -3.54 6.36
N ALA A 77 4.22 -2.95 5.53
CA ALA A 77 4.86 -3.62 4.41
C ALA A 77 5.85 -4.70 4.89
N SER A 78 6.62 -4.42 5.95
CA SER A 78 7.58 -5.39 6.50
C SER A 78 6.94 -6.68 7.02
N LYS A 79 5.70 -6.60 7.53
CA LYS A 79 4.89 -7.79 7.88
C LYS A 79 4.57 -8.70 6.69
N SER A 80 4.69 -8.18 5.46
CA SER A 80 4.52 -8.92 4.21
C SER A 80 5.85 -9.20 3.50
N SER A 81 6.97 -9.13 4.22
CA SER A 81 8.34 -9.34 3.71
C SER A 81 8.75 -8.34 2.61
N LEU A 82 8.15 -7.16 2.61
CA LEU A 82 8.54 -6.05 1.74
C LEU A 82 9.48 -5.11 2.50
N VAL A 83 10.41 -4.49 1.78
CA VAL A 83 11.33 -3.49 2.31
C VAL A 83 11.09 -2.17 1.60
N LEU A 84 11.18 -1.06 2.34
CA LEU A 84 11.13 0.26 1.75
C LEU A 84 12.44 0.52 0.99
N THR A 85 12.34 0.75 -0.32
CA THR A 85 13.49 1.15 -1.14
C THR A 85 13.73 2.65 -1.06
N GLU A 86 12.68 3.46 -1.30
CA GLU A 86 12.80 4.91 -1.37
C GLU A 86 11.48 5.61 -0.99
N LYS A 87 11.61 6.89 -0.58
CA LYS A 87 10.50 7.84 -0.47
C LYS A 87 10.81 8.99 -1.42
N VAL A 88 9.94 9.18 -2.39
CA VAL A 88 10.11 10.11 -3.52
C VAL A 88 9.03 11.18 -3.47
N ASN A 89 9.29 12.32 -4.10
CA ASN A 89 8.29 13.37 -4.19
C ASN A 89 7.36 13.13 -5.39
N LYS A 90 6.18 13.75 -5.36
CA LYS A 90 5.22 13.62 -6.48
C LYS A 90 5.79 14.15 -7.79
N GLU A 91 6.69 15.13 -7.72
CA GLU A 91 7.36 15.75 -8.86
C GLU A 91 8.26 14.75 -9.61
N ASP A 92 8.79 13.74 -8.90
CA ASP A 92 9.62 12.69 -9.49
C ASP A 92 8.76 11.65 -10.26
N TYR A 93 7.44 11.68 -10.07
CA TYR A 93 6.47 10.74 -10.63
C TYR A 93 5.23 11.48 -11.18
N PRO A 94 5.32 12.13 -12.37
CA PRO A 94 4.27 13.01 -12.93
C PRO A 94 3.03 12.28 -13.48
N GLY A 95 2.84 11.01 -13.12
CA GLY A 95 1.75 10.16 -13.62
C GLY A 95 0.37 10.57 -13.14
#